data_AF-A0A9E1I2J1-F1
#
_entry.id   AF-A0A9E1I2J1-F1
#
_cell.length_a   1.000
_cell.length_b   1.000
_cell.length_c   1.000
_cell.angle_alpha   90.00
_cell.angle_beta   90.00
_cell.angle_gamma   90.00
#
_symmetry.space_group_name_H-M   'P 1'
#
loop_
_entity.id
_entity.type
_entity.pdbx_description
1 polymer ?
#
loop_
_entity_poly.entity_id
_entity_poly.type
_entity_poly.pdbx_seq_one_letter_code
_entity_poly.pdbx_strand_id
1 'polypeptide(L)' 'MKQIVNLKGSLVYKPEIGERMVIIQGENPEYFTSKVVAIRKRRLHSIEVETTNTIYRITYEKRKKAKKAA' A
#
# COMPACT_ATOMS: atom_id res chain seq x y z
N MET A 1 -10.76 10.59 -15.57
CA MET A 1 -9.64 9.66 -15.31
C MET A 1 -9.34 9.66 -13.81
N LYS A 2 -9.07 8.50 -13.19
CA LYS A 2 -8.73 8.43 -11.75
C LYS A 2 -7.29 8.87 -11.51
N GLN A 3 -7.02 9.51 -10.37
CA GLN A 3 -5.66 9.91 -9.99
C GLN A 3 -4.81 8.66 -9.71
N ILE A 4 -3.55 8.66 -10.17
CA ILE A 4 -2.59 7.60 -9.85
C ILE A 4 -1.60 8.13 -8.82
N VAL A 5 -1.45 7.43 -7.71
CA VAL A 5 -0.52 7.79 -6.62
C VAL A 5 0.48 6.65 -6.45
N ASN A 6 1.76 6.96 -6.59
CA ASN A 6 2.85 6.02 -6.33
C ASN A 6 3.38 6.24 -4.92
N LEU A 7 3.37 5.19 -4.10
CA LEU A 7 3.80 5.24 -2.71
C LEU A 7 4.86 4.19 -2.43
N LYS A 8 5.83 4.56 -1.60
CA LYS A 8 6.73 3.62 -0.93
C LYS A 8 6.26 3.50 0.51
N GLY A 9 5.89 2.30 0.92
CA GLY A 9 5.28 2.12 2.24
C GLY A 9 4.81 0.70 2.47
N SER A 10 4.21 0.49 3.64
CA SER A 10 3.65 -0.80 4.04
C SER A 10 2.15 -0.67 4.25
N LEU A 11 1.43 -1.76 4.03
CA LEU A 11 0.02 -1.85 4.39
C LEU A 11 -0.10 -2.36 5.82
N VAL A 12 -0.96 -1.71 6.61
CA VAL A 12 -1.23 -2.14 8.00
C VAL A 12 -1.87 -3.52 8.00
N TYR A 13 -2.81 -3.72 7.09
CA TYR A 13 -3.54 -4.97 6.90
C TYR A 13 -3.72 -5.25 5.40
N LYS A 14 -4.09 -6.49 5.08
CA LYS A 14 -4.34 -6.89 3.69
C LYS A 14 -5.54 -6.09 3.14
N PRO A 15 -5.44 -5.47 1.96
CA PRO A 15 -6.55 -4.70 1.41
C PRO A 15 -7.66 -5.65 0.93
N GLU A 16 -8.91 -5.23 1.15
CA GLU A 16 -10.11 -5.98 0.80
C GLU A 16 -11.11 -5.08 0.08
N ILE A 17 -11.83 -5.64 -0.90
CA ILE A 17 -12.81 -4.89 -1.69
C ILE A 17 -13.99 -4.50 -0.80
N GLY A 18 -14.42 -3.23 -0.89
CA GLY A 18 -15.47 -2.66 -0.05
C GLY A 18 -14.95 -1.98 1.23
N GLU A 19 -13.75 -2.36 1.67
CA GLU A 19 -13.11 -1.82 2.87
C GLU A 19 -12.18 -0.64 2.58
N ARG A 20 -11.89 0.15 3.60
CA ARG A 20 -10.84 1.17 3.54
C ARG A 20 -9.49 0.51 3.74
N MET A 21 -8.48 0.98 3.02
CA MET A 21 -7.09 0.54 3.19
C MET A 21 -6.29 1.61 3.95
N VAL A 22 -5.37 1.17 4.80
CA VAL A 22 -4.44 2.06 5.52
C VAL A 22 -3.00 1.79 5.08
N ILE A 23 -2.28 2.85 4.74
CA ILE A 23 -0.89 2.80 4.26
C ILE A 23 0.01 3.55 5.24
N ILE A 24 1.08 2.91 5.71
CA ILE A 24 2.14 3.56 6.51
C ILE A 24 3.29 3.95 5.59
N GLN A 25 3.73 5.22 5.68
CA GLN A 25 4.85 5.75 4.91
C GLN A 25 5.91 6.33 5.87
N GLY A 26 6.99 5.58 6.09
CA GLY A 26 8.13 6.04 6.91
C GLY A 26 7.73 6.36 8.35
N GLU A 27 8.16 7.52 8.84
CA GLU A 27 7.91 8.01 10.20
C GLU A 27 6.56 8.74 10.38
N ASN A 28 5.76 8.89 9.31
CA ASN A 28 4.50 9.64 9.33
C ASN A 28 3.25 8.74 9.37
N PRO A 29 2.16 9.21 10.01
CA PRO A 29 1.05 8.37 10.44
C PRO A 29 0.10 8.07 9.28
N GLU A 30 -0.20 6.78 9.13
CA GLU A 30 -1.40 6.20 8.51
C GLU A 30 -2.18 7.05 7.49
N TYR A 31 -1.96 6.78 6.20
CA TYR A 31 -2.83 7.26 5.13
C TYR A 31 -4.10 6.42 5.07
N PHE A 32 -5.21 6.99 5.53
CA PHE A 32 -6.54 6.43 5.31
C PHE A 32 -6.99 6.68 3.88
N THR A 33 -7.27 5.60 3.15
CA THR A 33 -7.75 5.68 1.76
C THR A 33 -9.27 5.56 1.68
N SER A 34 -9.82 5.88 0.51
CA SER A 34 -11.22 5.58 0.17
C SER A 34 -11.46 4.07 0.06
N LYS A 35 -12.73 3.66 -0.07
CA LYS A 35 -13.08 2.25 -0.25
C LYS A 35 -12.36 1.65 -1.45
N VAL A 36 -11.78 0.47 -1.26
CA VAL A 36 -11.16 -0.32 -2.30
C VAL A 36 -12.26 -0.87 -3.21
N VAL A 37 -12.08 -0.69 -4.51
CA VAL A 37 -13.00 -1.17 -5.55
C VAL A 37 -12.39 -2.36 -6.29
N ALA A 38 -11.07 -2.37 -6.47
CA ALA A 38 -10.38 -3.48 -7.11
C ALA A 38 -8.93 -3.63 -6.64
N ILE A 39 -8.41 -4.86 -6.67
CA ILE A 39 -7.01 -5.17 -6.43
C ILE A 39 -6.46 -5.75 -7.73
N ARG A 40 -5.66 -4.97 -8.47
CA ARG A 40 -5.32 -5.28 -9.87
C ARG A 40 -4.05 -6.11 -10.01
N LYS A 41 -3.02 -5.80 -9.22
CA LYS A 41 -1.72 -6.47 -9.31
C LYS A 41 -1.17 -6.69 -7.91
N ARG A 42 -0.98 -7.95 -7.51
CA ARG A 42 -0.32 -8.30 -6.24
C ARG A 42 0.96 -9.04 -6.54
N ARG A 43 2.10 -8.38 -6.30
CA ARG A 43 3.44 -8.95 -6.42
C ARG A 43 4.10 -9.02 -5.05
N LEU A 44 5.20 -9.76 -4.94
CA LEU A 44 5.93 -9.93 -3.68
C LEU A 44 6.37 -8.58 -3.06
N HIS A 45 6.69 -7.58 -3.89
CA HIS A 45 7.23 -6.28 -3.47
C HIS A 45 6.36 -5.08 -3.89
N SER A 46 5.20 -5.33 -4.50
CA SER A 46 4.31 -4.24 -4.90
C SER A 46 2.86 -4.68 -5.00
N ILE A 47 1.96 -3.72 -4.78
CA ILE A 47 0.53 -3.91 -4.99
C ILE A 47 -0.06 -2.70 -5.70
N GLU A 48 -0.98 -2.95 -6.64
CA GLU A 48 -1.82 -1.93 -7.25
C GLU A 48 -3.25 -2.10 -6.75
N VAL A 49 -3.72 -1.11 -6.00
CA VAL A 49 -5.05 -1.08 -5.40
C VAL A 49 -5.81 0.10 -5.97
N GLU A 50 -6.96 -0.18 -6.56
CA GLU A 50 -7.88 0.83 -7.03
C GLU A 50 -8.95 1.10 -5.96
N THR A 51 -9.07 2.35 -5.59
CA THR A 51 -10.15 2.86 -4.74
C THR A 51 -11.19 3.60 -5.59
N THR A 52 -12.23 4.12 -4.94
CA THR A 52 -13.30 4.89 -5.59
C THR A 52 -12.74 5.97 -6.52
N ASN A 53 -11.74 6.74 -6.05
CA ASN A 53 -11.24 7.92 -6.76
C ASN A 53 -9.77 7.81 -7.19
N THR A 54 -9.01 6.90 -6.59
CA THR A 54 -7.54 6.89 -6.71
C THR A 54 -7.01 5.48 -6.95
N ILE A 55 -6.01 5.34 -7.81
CA ILE A 55 -5.24 4.11 -8.00
C ILE A 55 -3.93 4.26 -7.25
N TYR A 56 -3.74 3.46 -6.21
CA TYR A 56 -2.52 3.41 -5.42
C TYR A 56 -1.59 2.32 -5.94
N ARG A 57 -0.36 2.70 -6.28
CA ARG A 57 0.74 1.79 -6.59
C ARG A 57 1.71 1.81 -5.44
N ILE A 58 1.61 0.80 -4.60
CA ILE A 58 2.39 0.71 -3.36
C ILE A 58 3.56 -0.23 -3.62
N THR A 59 4.75 0.25 -3.32
CA THR A 59 5.98 -0.55 -3.32
C THR A 59 6.43 -0.76 -1.88
N TYR A 60 6.62 -2.03 -1.52
CA TYR A 60 7.11 -2.41 -0.21
C TYR A 60 8.62 -2.21 -0.16
N GLU A 61 9.13 -1.51 0.84
CA GLU A 61 10.57 -1.56 1.10
C GLU A 61 10.94 -3.00 1.48
N LYS A 62 11.94 -3.56 0.81
CA LYS A 62 12.59 -4.78 1.29
C LYS A 62 13.05 -4.46 2.71
N ARG A 63 12.44 -5.08 3.72
CA ARG A 63 13.01 -5.11 5.07
C ARG A 63 14.47 -5.55 4.89
N LYS A 64 15.43 -4.62 5.01
CA LYS A 64 16.83 -4.98 5.18
C LYS A 64 16.80 -5.88 6.40
N LYS A 65 17.06 -7.18 6.22
CA LYS A 65 17.27 -8.09 7.35
C LYS A 65 18.28 -7.36 8.23
N ALA A 66 17.85 -6.91 9.41
CA ALA A 66 18.76 -6.41 10.41
C ALA A 66 19.77 -7.54 10.60
N LYS A 67 21.00 -7.31 10.13
CA LYS A 67 22.10 -8.24 10.33
C LYS A 67 22.28 -8.22 11.85
N LYS A 68 21.75 -9.23 12.55
CA LYS A 68 22.09 -9.46 13.95
C LYS A 68 23.63 -9.49 13.97
N ALA A 69 24.22 -8.45 14.55
CA ALA A 69 25.61 -8.50 14.95
C ALA A 69 25.67 -9.62 16.00
N ALA A 70 26.23 -10.75 15.60
CA ALA A 70 26.64 -11.83 16.47
C ALA A 70 28.16 -11.71 16.62
#